data_AF-A0A9E5US35-F1
#
_entry.id   AF-A0A9E5US35-F1
#
_cell.length_a   1.000
_cell.length_b   1.000
_cell.length_c   1.000
_cell.angle_alpha   90.00
_cell.angle_beta   90.00
_cell.angle_gamma   90.00
#
_symmetry.space_group_name_H-M   'P 1'
#
loop_
_entity.id
_entity.type
_entity.pdbx_description
1 polymer ?
#
loop_
_entity_poly.entity_id
_entity_poly.type
_entity_poly.pdbx_seq_one_letter_code
_entity_poly.pdbx_strand_id
1 'polypeptide(L)' 'MFLTALGVMAIPAPYLGGLLYDLVDPSATFMAAALLCWLAVPLAWLKLRRPSAQPTPPANPPELQPIAVGD' A
#
# COMPACT_ATOMS: atom_id res chain seq x y z
N MET A 1 -10.71 -9.98 -6.75
CA MET A 1 -10.84 -9.53 -5.33
C MET A 1 -10.69 -8.02 -5.14
N PHE A 2 -10.06 -7.28 -6.07
CA PHE A 2 -9.98 -5.80 -5.97
C PHE A 2 -11.36 -5.13 -5.97
N LEU A 3 -12.27 -5.58 -6.85
CA LEU A 3 -13.62 -5.04 -6.98
C LEU A 3 -14.50 -5.27 -5.74
N THR A 4 -14.30 -6.38 -5.02
CA THR A 4 -15.09 -6.72 -3.83
C THR A 4 -14.68 -5.87 -2.63
N ALA A 5 -13.39 -5.65 -2.39
CA ALA A 5 -12.93 -4.77 -1.31
C ALA A 5 -13.33 -3.30 -1.56
N LEU A 6 -13.23 -2.84 -2.81
CA LEU A 6 -13.62 -1.47 -3.17
C LEU A 6 -15.14 -1.28 -3.09
N GLY A 7 -15.92 -2.28 -3.55
CA GLY A 7 -17.38 -2.26 -3.47
C GLY A 7 -17.92 -2.24 -2.04
N VAL A 8 -17.29 -2.97 -1.12
CA VAL A 8 -17.68 -2.98 0.30
C VAL A 8 -17.42 -1.63 0.97
N MET A 9 -16.33 -0.94 0.63
CA MET A 9 -16.04 0.40 1.15
C MET A 9 -16.83 1.52 0.44
N ALA A 10 -17.25 1.29 -0.81
CA ALA A 10 -18.01 2.25 -1.60
C ALA A 10 -19.46 2.45 -1.14
N ILE A 11 -19.98 1.61 -0.23
CA ILE A 11 -21.31 1.78 0.38
C ILE A 11 -21.26 2.72 1.61
N PRO A 12 -20.42 2.47 2.64
CA PRO A 12 -20.37 3.32 3.82
C PRO A 12 -19.75 4.69 3.55
N ALA A 13 -18.79 4.80 2.62
CA ALA A 13 -18.10 6.07 2.34
C ALA A 13 -19.05 7.19 1.84
N PRO A 14 -19.89 7.00 0.81
CA PRO A 14 -20.83 8.03 0.38
C PRO A 14 -21.94 8.26 1.41
N TYR A 15 -22.38 7.21 2.13
CA TYR A 15 -23.37 7.36 3.19
C TYR A 15 -22.88 8.28 4.32
N LEU A 16 -21.65 8.09 4.79
CA LEU A 16 -21.02 8.96 5.77
C LEU A 16 -20.84 10.39 5.24
N GLY A 17 -20.50 10.54 3.95
CA GLY A 17 -20.41 11.84 3.30
C GLY A 17 -21.74 12.59 3.24
N GLY A 18 -22.84 11.87 3.02
CA GLY A 18 -24.21 12.41 3.05
C GLY A 18 -24.64 12.81 4.47
N LEU A 19 -24.36 11.98 5.47
CA LEU A 19 -24.64 12.32 6.87
C LEU A 19 -23.88 13.58 7.30
N LEU A 20 -22.62 13.73 6.89
CA LEU A 20 -21.84 14.92 7.24
C LEU A 20 -22.37 16.18 6.56
N TYR A 21 -22.89 16.04 5.34
CA TYR A 21 -23.54 17.11 4.58
C TYR A 21 -24.84 17.55 5.26
N ASP A 22 -25.68 16.60 5.67
CA ASP A 22 -27.00 16.86 6.22
C ASP A 22 -26.97 17.30 7.69
N LEU A 23 -26.05 16.78 8.50
CA LEU A 23 -26.02 16.99 9.96
C LEU A 23 -25.07 18.10 10.42
N VAL A 24 -24.03 18.41 9.63
CA VAL A 24 -23.03 19.42 10.02
C VAL A 24 -23.13 20.60 9.08
N ASP A 25 -22.64 20.46 7.85
CA ASP A 25 -22.67 21.50 6.84
C ASP A 25 -22.19 20.92 5.50
N PRO A 26 -22.62 21.48 4.35
CA PRO A 26 -22.13 21.09 3.03
C PRO A 26 -20.62 21.13 2.86
N SER A 27 -19.96 22.08 3.53
CA SER A 27 -18.50 22.25 3.48
C SER A 27 -17.75 21.17 4.26
N ALA A 28 -18.40 20.57 5.26
CA ALA A 28 -17.79 19.57 6.15
C ALA A 28 -17.39 18.29 5.40
N THR A 29 -18.19 17.86 4.42
CA THR A 29 -17.88 16.70 3.56
C THR A 29 -16.57 16.88 2.80
N PHE A 30 -16.33 18.08 2.26
CA PHE A 30 -15.09 18.39 1.55
C PHE A 30 -13.89 18.53 2.50
N MET A 31 -14.09 19.20 3.64
CA MET A 31 -13.05 19.33 4.66
C MET A 31 -12.61 17.97 5.22
N ALA A 32 -13.56 17.08 5.51
CA ALA A 32 -13.26 15.74 5.98
C ALA A 32 -12.46 14.93 4.95
N ALA A 33 -12.86 14.98 3.68
CA ALA A 33 -12.11 14.33 2.60
C ALA A 33 -10.68 14.89 2.47
N ALA A 34 -10.52 16.21 2.55
CA ALA A 34 -9.23 16.87 2.49
C ALA A 34 -8.33 16.46 3.68
N LEU A 35 -8.87 16.43 4.89
CA LEU A 35 -8.16 15.97 6.09
C LEU A 35 -7.75 14.49 5.97
N LEU A 36 -8.65 13.62 5.53
CA LEU A 36 -8.35 12.21 5.31
C LEU A 36 -7.21 12.02 4.31
N CYS A 37 -7.24 12.74 3.18
CA CYS A 37 -6.14 12.72 2.21
C CYS A 37 -4.83 13.23 2.83
N TRP A 38 -4.90 14.34 3.58
CA TRP A 38 -3.73 14.93 4.21
C TRP A 38 -3.09 14.01 5.26
N LEU A 39 -3.90 13.22 5.99
CA LEU A 39 -3.41 12.19 6.93
C LEU A 39 -2.96 10.92 6.21
N ALA A 40 -3.59 10.53 5.12
CA ALA A 40 -3.27 9.31 4.39
C ALA A 40 -1.87 9.36 3.78
N VAL A 41 -1.43 10.51 3.27
CA VAL A 41 -0.12 10.69 2.65
C VAL A 41 1.04 10.35 3.60
N PRO A 42 1.19 10.97 4.79
CA PRO A 42 2.26 10.63 5.72
C PRO A 42 2.11 9.20 6.26
N LEU A 43 0.88 8.72 6.48
CA LEU A 43 0.65 7.36 6.99
C LEU A 43 1.07 6.29 5.98
N ALA A 44 0.75 6.51 4.70
CA ALA A 44 1.23 5.69 3.60
C ALA A 44 2.74 5.77 3.48
N TRP A 45 3.35 6.95 3.61
CA TRP A 45 4.81 7.09 3.57
C TRP A 45 5.52 6.30 4.66
N LEU A 46 5.02 6.36 5.90
CA LEU A 46 5.57 5.59 7.02
C LEU A 46 5.42 4.09 6.81
N LYS A 47 4.25 3.65 6.33
CA LYS A 47 3.93 2.22 6.18
C LYS A 47 4.53 1.59 4.91
N LEU A 48 4.81 2.39 3.88
CA LEU A 48 5.34 1.94 2.60
C LEU A 48 6.87 2.05 2.49
N ARG A 49 7.56 2.51 3.55
CA ARG A 49 9.01 2.36 3.65
C ARG A 49 9.38 0.87 3.52
N ARG A 50 9.93 0.53 2.35
CA ARG A 50 10.33 -0.83 1.96
C ARG A 50 11.17 -1.49 3.06
N PRO A 51 11.03 -2.82 3.27
CA PRO A 51 12.07 -3.58 3.93
C PRO A 51 13.38 -3.29 3.21
N SER A 52 14.42 -2.89 3.95
CA SER A 52 15.77 -2.76 3.43
C SER A 52 16.06 -4.00 2.60
N ALA A 53 16.48 -3.83 1.34
CA ALA A 53 16.83 -4.95 0.49
C ALA A 53 17.81 -5.84 1.27
N GLN A 54 17.34 -7.02 1.67
CA GLN A 54 18.21 -7.98 2.32
C GLN A 54 19.32 -8.25 1.30
N PRO A 55 20.61 -8.12 1.66
CA PRO A 55 21.67 -8.39 0.72
C PRO A 55 21.49 -9.84 0.27
N THR A 56 21.11 -10.06 -0.99
CA THR A 56 21.13 -11.40 -1.58
C THR A 56 22.55 -11.90 -1.39
N PRO A 57 22.78 -12.98 -0.62
CA PRO A 57 24.12 -13.55 -0.51
C PRO A 57 24.62 -13.82 -1.92
N PRO A 58 25.87 -13.44 -2.28
CA PRO A 58 26.38 -13.71 -3.60
C PRO A 58 26.23 -15.21 -3.86
N ALA A 59 25.51 -15.55 -4.94
CA ALA A 59 25.45 -16.92 -5.41
C ALA A 59 26.89 -17.42 -5.51
N ASN A 60 27.19 -18.53 -4.83
CA ASN A 60 28.53 -19.10 -4.75
C ASN A 60 29.20 -19.04 -6.14
N PRO A 61 30.51 -18.70 -6.21
CA PRO A 61 31.24 -18.81 -7.46
C PRO A 61 31.00 -20.21 -8.04
N PRO A 62 30.78 -20.35 -9.37
CA PRO A 62 30.61 -21.67 -9.97
C PRO A 62 31.79 -22.53 -9.52
N GLU A 63 31.49 -23.53 -8.70
CA GLU A 63 32.44 -24.55 -8.27
C GLU A 63 33.01 -25.12 -9.56
N LEU A 64 34.30 -24.85 -9.81
CA LEU A 64 35.05 -25.40 -10.93
C LEU A 64 35.04 -26.91 -10.73
N GLN A 65 34.08 -27.59 -11.37
CA GLN A 65 34.05 -29.05 -11.40
C GLN A 65 35.39 -29.51 -11.99
N PRO A 66 36.14 -30.40 -11.31
CA PRO A 66 37.39 -30.89 -11.85
C PRO A 66 37.07 -31.64 -13.13
N ILE A 67 37.59 -31.12 -14.24
CA ILE A 67 37.65 -31.83 -15.51
C ILE A 67 38.30 -33.19 -15.25
N ALA A 68 37.53 -34.26 -15.39
CA ALA A 68 38.05 -35.61 -15.38
C ALA A 68 38.96 -35.76 -16.61
N VAL A 69 40.26 -35.53 -16.41
CA VAL A 69 41.30 -36.04 -17.29
C VAL A 69 41.31 -37.55 -17.06
N GLY A 70 40.60 -38.28 -17.91
CA GLY A 70 40.75 -39.72 -18.05
C GLY A 70 41.90 -39.99 -19.01
N ASP A 71 42.83 -40.82 -18.54
CA ASP A 71 43.96 -41.42 -19.28
C ASP A 71 43.56 -42.14 -20.57
#